data_AF-A0A3A2Z820-F1
#
_entry.id   AF-A0A3A2Z820-F1
#
_cell.length_a   1.000
_cell.length_b   1.000
_cell.length_c   1.000
_cell.angle_alpha   90.00
_cell.angle_beta   90.00
_cell.angle_gamma   90.00
#
_symmetry.space_group_name_H-M   'P 1'
#
loop_
_entity.id
_entity.type
_entity.pdbx_description
1 polymer ?
#
loop_
_entity_poly.entity_id
_entity_poly.type
_entity_poly.pdbx_seq_one_letter_code
_entity_poly.pdbx_strand_id
1 'polypeptide(L)' 'MSNPSQLFLLADHIKLSLLERQRAISLNLEPNSQDGEISRSLESLREGIEKVESDSVQIETTDDSSAADLKDQINQLQL' A
#
# COMPACT_ATOMS: atom_id res chain seq x y z
N MET A 1 9.82 3.76 4.62
CA MET A 1 8.43 4.02 5.03
C MET A 1 7.63 4.15 3.75
N SER A 2 6.77 3.19 3.43
CA SER A 2 5.94 3.26 2.22
C SER A 2 4.76 4.18 2.52
N ASN A 3 4.87 5.44 2.14
CA ASN A 3 3.81 6.42 2.33
C ASN A 3 2.72 6.19 1.25
N PRO A 4 1.42 6.25 1.57
CA PRO A 4 0.33 6.10 0.60
C PRO A 4 0.53 6.85 -0.73
N SER A 5 1.08 8.07 -0.70
CA SER A 5 1.38 8.83 -1.92
C SER A 5 2.35 8.13 -2.86
N GLN A 6 3.34 7.40 -2.33
CA GLN A 6 4.30 6.64 -3.13
C GLN A 6 3.64 5.41 -3.77
N LEU A 7 2.67 4.78 -3.10
CA LEU A 7 1.90 3.67 -3.67
C LEU A 7 1.03 4.14 -4.83
N PHE A 8 0.43 5.33 -4.75
CA PHE A 8 -0.33 5.91 -5.86
C PHE A 8 0.56 6.19 -7.08
N LEU A 9 1.75 6.75 -6.87
CA LEU A 9 2.71 6.99 -7.96
C LEU A 9 3.20 5.67 -8.58
N LEU A 10 3.46 4.66 -7.74
CA LEU A 10 3.84 3.33 -8.21
C LEU A 10 2.71 2.68 -9.03
N ALA A 11 1.47 2.80 -8.57
CA ALA A 11 0.30 2.31 -9.30
C ALA A 11 0.12 3.01 -10.65
N ASP A 12 0.37 4.31 -10.73
CA ASP A 12 0.34 5.06 -11.99
C ASP A 12 1.44 4.61 -12.95
N HIS A 13 2.66 4.45 -12.45
CA HIS A 13 3.78 3.92 -13.23
C HIS A 13 3.46 2.54 -13.80
N ILE A 14 2.92 1.62 -12.99
CA ILE A 14 2.52 0.28 -13.44
C ILE A 14 1.46 0.38 -14.55
N LYS A 15 0.47 1.27 -14.42
CA LYS A 15 -0.54 1.47 -15.47
C LYS A 15 0.09 1.93 -16.77
N LEU A 16 1.01 2.89 -16.71
CA LEU A 16 1.72 3.40 -17.88
C LEU A 16 2.54 2.29 -18.55
N SER A 17 3.33 1.52 -17.81
CA SER A 17 4.11 0.41 -18.35
C SER A 17 3.23 -0.66 -19.00
N LEU A 18 2.06 -0.97 -18.42
CA LEU A 18 1.10 -1.91 -19.01
C LEU A 18 0.49 -1.39 -20.32
N LEU A 19 0.20 -0.09 -20.40
CA LEU A 19 -0.30 0.55 -21.63
C LEU A 19 0.77 0.55 -22.73
N GLU A 20 2.02 0.83 -22.39
CA GLU A 20 3.14 0.77 -23.33
C GLU A 20 3.35 -0.65 -23.86
N ARG A 21 3.27 -1.66 -23.00
CA ARG A 21 3.28 -3.07 -23.39
C ARG A 21 2.15 -3.38 -24.36
N GLN A 22 0.93 -2.97 -24.06
CA GLN A 22 -0.23 -3.17 -24.95
C GLN A 22 -0.04 -2.47 -26.30
N ARG A 23 0.55 -1.27 -26.30
CA ARG A 23 0.90 -0.53 -27.53
C ARG A 23 1.94 -1.29 -28.34
N ALA A 24 2.99 -1.82 -27.71
CA ALA A 24 4.02 -2.62 -28.37
C ALA A 24 3.42 -3.87 -29.04
N ILE A 25 2.54 -4.59 -28.33
CA ILE A 25 1.78 -5.73 -28.89
C ILE A 25 0.98 -5.30 -30.11
N SER A 26 0.25 -4.18 -30.00
CA SER A 26 -0.60 -3.65 -31.07
C SER A 26 0.20 -3.24 -32.31
N LEU A 27 1.47 -2.86 -32.14
CA LEU A 27 2.39 -2.47 -33.21
C LEU A 27 3.30 -3.63 -33.68
N ASN A 28 3.09 -4.86 -33.19
CA ASN A 28 3.98 -6.02 -33.43
C ASN A 28 5.46 -5.74 -33.09
N LEU A 29 5.70 -4.91 -32.06
CA LEU A 29 7.02 -4.67 -31.48
C LEU A 29 7.25 -5.64 -30.33
N GLU A 30 8.51 -5.84 -29.94
CA GLU A 30 8.87 -6.73 -28.82
C GLU A 30 8.32 -6.20 -27.49
N PRO A 31 7.32 -6.87 -26.86
CA PRO A 31 6.57 -6.28 -25.75
C PRO A 31 7.14 -6.65 -24.38
N ASN A 32 8.05 -7.62 -24.31
CA ASN A 32 8.49 -8.22 -23.05
C ASN A 32 9.71 -7.52 -22.42
N SER A 33 10.21 -6.44 -23.02
CA SER A 33 11.39 -5.72 -22.53
C SER A 33 11.18 -5.11 -21.15
N GLN A 34 9.93 -4.79 -20.77
CA GLN A 34 9.57 -4.20 -19.48
C GLN A 34 8.97 -5.21 -18.48
N ASP A 35 8.75 -6.47 -18.85
CA ASP A 35 8.03 -7.44 -18.01
C ASP A 35 8.70 -7.63 -16.65
N GLY A 36 10.04 -7.65 -16.60
CA GLY A 36 10.79 -7.75 -15.35
C GLY A 36 10.66 -6.53 -14.42
N GLU A 37 10.52 -5.32 -14.98
CA GLU A 37 10.28 -4.09 -14.20
C GLU A 37 8.85 -4.03 -13.68
N ILE A 38 7.89 -4.45 -14.51
CA ILE A 38 6.48 -4.56 -14.13
C ILE A 38 6.32 -5.56 -12.97
N SER A 39 6.93 -6.74 -13.05
CA SER A 39 6.89 -7.73 -11.97
C SER A 39 7.46 -7.20 -10.66
N ARG A 40 8.62 -6.53 -10.69
CA ARG A 40 9.21 -5.92 -9.49
C ARG A 40 8.33 -4.81 -8.92
N SER A 41 7.77 -3.97 -9.78
CA SER A 41 6.90 -2.86 -9.35
C SER A 41 5.60 -3.37 -8.71
N LEU A 42 5.02 -4.44 -9.26
CA LEU A 42 3.84 -5.11 -8.68
C LEU A 42 4.14 -5.72 -7.32
N GLU A 43 5.30 -6.35 -7.16
CA GLU A 43 5.73 -6.90 -5.86
C GLU A 43 5.89 -5.78 -4.83
N SER A 44 6.61 -4.70 -5.18
CA SER A 44 6.76 -3.54 -4.31
C SER A 44 5.43 -2.88 -3.95
N LEU A 45 4.45 -2.87 -4.88
CA LEU A 45 3.11 -2.38 -4.60
C LEU A 45 2.39 -3.29 -3.59
N ARG A 46 2.49 -4.61 -3.75
CA ARG A 46 1.88 -5.58 -2.82
C ARG A 46 2.44 -5.43 -1.41
N GLU A 47 3.77 -5.48 -1.27
CA GLU A 47 4.45 -5.29 0.03
C GLU A 47 4.09 -3.95 0.67
N GLY A 48 3.98 -2.90 -0.15
CA GLY A 48 3.59 -1.57 0.29
C GLY A 48 2.15 -1.52 0.84
N ILE A 49 1.20 -2.18 0.18
CA ILE A 49 -0.19 -2.29 0.63
C ILE A 49 -0.27 -3.11 1.93
N GLU A 50 0.35 -4.30 1.97
CA GLU A 50 0.36 -5.16 3.16
C GLU A 50 0.89 -4.41 4.39
N LYS A 51 1.92 -3.59 4.21
CA LYS A 51 2.47 -2.74 5.26
C LYS A 51 1.48 -1.68 5.73
N VAL A 52 0.84 -0.96 4.80
CA VAL A 52 -0.14 0.09 5.15
C VAL A 52 -1.37 -0.52 5.85
N GLU A 53 -1.82 -1.69 5.41
CA GLU A 53 -2.91 -2.41 6.07
C GLU A 53 -2.52 -2.84 7.49
N SER A 54 -1.32 -3.40 7.66
CA SER A 54 -0.80 -3.80 8.98
C SER A 54 -0.67 -2.61 9.93
N ASP A 55 -0.12 -1.49 9.45
CA ASP A 55 0.01 -0.25 10.22
C ASP A 55 -1.38 0.29 10.61
N SER A 56 -2.38 0.18 9.71
CA SER A 56 -3.76 0.64 9.98
C SER A 56 -4.42 -0.21 11.07
N VAL A 57 -4.32 -1.54 10.99
CA VAL A 57 -4.83 -2.46 12.02
C VAL A 57 -4.15 -2.23 13.37
N GLN A 58 -2.85 -1.93 13.38
CA GLN A 58 -2.12 -1.64 14.60
C GLN A 58 -2.56 -0.31 15.24
N ILE A 59 -2.89 0.70 14.44
CA ILE A 59 -3.44 1.98 14.92
C ILE A 59 -4.84 1.76 15.53
N GLU A 60 -5.74 1.05 14.85
CA GLU A 60 -7.10 0.78 15.36
C GLU A 60 -7.08 -0.03 16.67
N THR A 61 -6.19 -1.02 16.78
CA THR A 61 -6.06 -1.84 18.01
C THR A 61 -5.42 -1.09 19.18
N THR A 62 -4.53 -0.13 18.91
CA THR A 62 -3.88 0.71 19.94
C THR A 62 -4.83 1.80 20.45
N ASP A 63 -5.68 2.35 19.59
CA ASP A 63 -6.65 3.39 19.96
C ASP A 63 -7.71 2.83 20.95
N ASP A 64 -8.12 1.57 20.77
CA ASP A 64 -9.11 0.92 21.63
C ASP A 64 -8.56 0.52 23.01
N SER A 65 -7.30 0.05 23.10
CA SER A 65 -6.64 -0.22 24.40
C SER A 65 -6.37 1.05 25.19
N SER A 66 -5.91 2.11 24.53
CA SER A 66 -5.63 3.39 25.18
C SER A 66 -6.91 4.06 25.69
N ALA A 67 -8.03 3.90 24.96
CA ALA A 67 -9.35 4.35 25.38
C ALA A 67 -9.89 3.57 26.59
N ALA A 68 -9.62 2.25 26.68
CA ALA A 68 -9.98 1.43 27.83
C ALA A 68 -9.19 1.84 29.09
N ASP A 69 -7.88 2.03 28.97
CA ASP A 69 -7.01 2.46 30.09
C ASP A 69 -7.40 3.86 30.61
N LEU A 70 -7.82 4.77 29.73
CA LEU A 70 -8.33 6.09 30.11
C LEU A 70 -9.70 6.01 30.79
N LYS A 71 -10.60 5.12 30.34
CA LYS A 71 -11.90 4.88 30.99
C LYS A 71 -11.72 4.33 32.40
N ASP A 72 -10.81 3.38 32.61
CA ASP A 72 -10.54 2.84 33.94
C ASP A 72 -9.94 3.89 34.87
N GLN A 73 -9.05 4.74 34.38
CA GLN A 73 -8.53 5.88 35.15
C GLN A 73 -9.61 6.91 35.51
N ILE A 74 -10.52 7.21 34.58
CA ILE A 74 -11.65 8.13 34.84
C ILE A 74 -12.61 7.55 35.88
N ASN A 75 -12.91 6.25 35.81
CA ASN A 75 -13.76 5.58 36.79
C ASN A 75 -13.12 5.56 38.19
N GLN A 76 -11.79 5.42 38.29
CA GLN A 76 -11.08 5.51 39.58
C GLN A 76 -11.12 6.90 40.22
N LEU A 77 -11.25 7.96 39.43
CA LEU A 77 -11.31 9.34 39.90
C LEU A 77 -12.72 9.77 40.37
N GLN A 78 -13.76 8.96 40.12
CA GLN A 78 -15.14 9.25 40.51
C GLN A 78 -15.58 8.59 41.84
N LEU A 79 -14.63 8.00 42.59
CA LEU A 79 -14.81 7.62 44.01
C LEU A 79 -14.56 8.82 44.94
#